data_AF-A0A673MT75-F1
#
_entry.id   AF-A0A673MT75-F1
#
_cell.length_a   1.000
_cell.length_b   1.000
_cell.length_c   1.000
_cell.angle_alpha   90.00
_cell.angle_beta   90.00
_cell.angle_gamma   90.00
#
_symmetry.space_group_name_H-M   'P 1'
#
loop_
_entity.id
_entity.type
_entity.pdbx_description
1 polymer ?
#
loop_
_entity_poly.entity_id
_entity_poly.type
_entity_poly.pdbx_seq_one_letter_code
_entity_poly.pdbx_strand_id
1 'polypeptide(L)'
;MLPSHENLFKYLCIVQRTCFYAIEEKFVATWLTLDYICDLFYVLDTVIGFRTGFLEQGILVRDLSLLKKRYMRSSRFKWDIASLLPTDLLYLKLGIHTPLVRVNRFLRTGRMNEALDRMETRTSYPNTFRVAKLMLYIFVLIHWNACVYFSLSNYIGFGADPWVYPNISDPDFATTRRQYFYCFWFSTLILTTVGDTPPPEREEEYLFLVADMLIAVLVFASVVGSMGDVISSLRDRDNVFFPNHELVKGYLRSRRISKELQKRVNDWYQHLHINKKITRENEILQHLPITLQTAIAVSVHLPTLSKVTIFQNCENSLLEQLVLKLTPQVYSPGEYVCKKGDVGHEMYIIKEGKLAVVADDGVTQFAVLGEGNFFGEISILNIKGNKSGNRRTANIRSIGYSDLFSLSKEDLTETLLEYPAAKRLLEEKGRQILTKMGMLEETDEGEGEVEKTEDKVKRLEASLEALQTKLARLIAELESSARKMMQRVEQLELQTEGWEGIVAEGAQGEIEEREKVKEREIGDGEGEGKGEGKGEGEKEDEEEPVVEGERGEGDGGEESLGEKEKNVGGNEKSKKEKEETEEEQTKTETQDQKRDEM
;
A
#
# COMPACT_ATOMS: atom_id res chain seq x y z
N MET A 1 -27.47 0.96 -16.51
CA MET A 1 -27.87 2.39 -16.42
C MET A 1 -29.38 2.55 -16.46
N LEU A 2 -30.09 1.97 -17.42
CA LEU A 2 -31.57 2.04 -17.50
C LEU A 2 -32.35 1.56 -16.23
N PRO A 3 -31.96 0.48 -15.54
CA PRO A 3 -32.79 -0.10 -14.46
C PRO A 3 -32.93 0.79 -13.21
N SER A 4 -31.98 1.70 -12.93
CA SER A 4 -32.03 2.55 -11.73
C SER A 4 -33.03 3.70 -11.87
N HIS A 5 -33.19 4.24 -13.09
CA HIS A 5 -34.12 5.34 -13.35
C HIS A 5 -35.59 4.88 -13.29
N GLU A 6 -35.87 3.66 -13.76
CA GLU A 6 -37.20 3.06 -13.72
C GLU A 6 -37.67 2.78 -12.29
N ASN A 7 -36.76 2.34 -11.42
CA ASN A 7 -37.07 2.12 -10.01
C ASN A 7 -37.41 3.45 -9.33
N LEU A 8 -36.59 4.48 -9.51
CA LEU A 8 -36.85 5.82 -8.97
C LEU A 8 -38.19 6.40 -9.45
N PHE A 9 -38.51 6.22 -10.74
CA PHE A 9 -39.81 6.60 -11.29
C PHE A 9 -40.97 5.93 -10.54
N LYS A 10 -40.86 4.64 -10.20
CA LYS A 10 -41.88 3.92 -9.42
C LYS A 10 -42.01 4.45 -7.98
N TYR A 11 -40.89 4.74 -7.29
CA TYR A 11 -40.89 5.36 -5.96
C TYR A 11 -41.63 6.70 -5.94
N LEU A 12 -41.46 7.51 -6.98
CA LEU A 12 -42.12 8.81 -7.04
C LEU A 12 -43.57 8.67 -7.54
N CYS A 13 -43.76 8.08 -8.72
CA CYS A 13 -45.04 8.16 -9.40
C CYS A 13 -46.14 7.28 -8.77
N ILE A 14 -45.85 6.08 -8.25
CA ILE A 14 -46.90 5.21 -7.70
C ILE A 14 -47.53 5.83 -6.44
N VAL A 15 -46.69 6.39 -5.55
CA VAL A 15 -47.15 7.04 -4.31
C VAL A 15 -47.89 8.33 -4.65
N GLN A 16 -47.35 9.16 -5.54
CA GLN A 16 -48.01 10.38 -6.00
C GLN A 16 -49.38 10.11 -6.60
N ARG A 17 -49.51 9.11 -7.48
CA ARG A 17 -50.77 8.75 -8.15
C ARG A 17 -51.81 8.20 -7.18
N THR A 18 -51.37 7.54 -6.11
CA THR A 18 -52.27 7.02 -5.07
C THR A 18 -52.86 8.15 -4.23
N CYS A 19 -52.07 9.17 -3.89
CA CYS A 19 -52.51 10.26 -3.03
C CYS A 19 -53.18 11.41 -3.81
N PHE A 20 -52.71 11.74 -5.01
CA PHE A 20 -53.26 12.81 -5.87
C PHE A 20 -54.14 12.23 -6.99
N TYR A 21 -55.34 11.79 -6.61
CA TYR A 21 -56.29 11.10 -7.49
C TYR A 21 -56.60 11.85 -8.82
N ALA A 22 -56.68 13.19 -8.77
CA ALA A 22 -56.93 14.00 -9.96
C ALA A 22 -55.83 13.91 -11.05
N ILE A 23 -54.60 13.54 -10.68
CA ILE A 23 -53.50 13.30 -11.65
C ILE A 23 -53.68 11.96 -12.35
N GLU A 24 -54.17 10.96 -11.63
CA GLU A 24 -54.43 9.64 -12.19
C GLU A 24 -55.53 9.72 -13.24
N GLU A 25 -56.68 10.30 -12.89
CA GLU A 25 -57.85 10.37 -13.77
C GLU A 25 -57.57 11.09 -15.09
N LYS A 26 -56.76 12.15 -15.08
CA LYS A 26 -56.48 12.95 -16.28
C LYS A 26 -55.57 12.24 -17.28
N PHE A 27 -54.69 11.35 -16.81
CA PHE A 27 -53.61 10.78 -17.64
C PHE A 27 -53.52 9.24 -17.55
N VAL A 28 -54.63 8.55 -17.24
CA VAL A 28 -54.68 7.08 -17.06
C VAL A 28 -53.98 6.31 -18.18
N ALA A 29 -54.27 6.64 -19.45
CA ALA A 29 -53.68 5.95 -20.60
C ALA A 29 -52.15 6.08 -20.64
N THR A 30 -51.64 7.30 -20.41
CA THR A 30 -50.20 7.57 -20.36
C THR A 30 -49.54 6.79 -19.21
N TRP A 31 -50.15 6.80 -18.02
CA TRP A 31 -49.63 6.08 -16.87
C TRP A 31 -49.56 4.57 -17.09
N LEU A 32 -50.63 3.99 -17.64
CA LEU A 32 -50.64 2.56 -17.97
C LEU A 32 -49.55 2.21 -18.99
N THR A 33 -49.35 3.04 -20.02
CA THR A 33 -48.27 2.78 -21.01
C THR A 33 -46.89 2.81 -20.37
N LEU A 34 -46.60 3.80 -19.52
CA LEU A 34 -45.32 3.92 -18.84
C LEU A 34 -45.08 2.74 -17.88
N ASP A 35 -46.09 2.35 -17.12
CA ASP A 35 -45.98 1.23 -16.18
C ASP A 35 -45.70 -0.09 -16.90
N TYR A 36 -46.39 -0.38 -18.01
CA TYR A 36 -46.15 -1.60 -18.79
C TYR A 36 -44.79 -1.58 -19.51
N ILE A 37 -44.29 -0.41 -19.92
CA ILE A 37 -42.92 -0.26 -20.41
C ILE A 37 -41.91 -0.59 -19.31
N CYS A 38 -42.11 -0.10 -18.09
CA CYS A 38 -41.24 -0.45 -16.96
C CYS A 38 -41.33 -1.94 -16.59
N ASP A 39 -42.50 -2.56 -16.67
CA ASP A 39 -42.66 -4.00 -16.43
C ASP A 39 -41.98 -4.84 -17.53
N LEU A 40 -41.98 -4.37 -18.79
CA LEU A 40 -41.18 -4.99 -19.87
C LEU A 40 -39.68 -4.96 -19.54
N PHE A 41 -39.15 -3.83 -19.09
CA PHE A 41 -37.74 -3.74 -18.69
C PHE A 41 -37.43 -4.65 -17.50
N TYR A 42 -38.36 -4.80 -16.55
CA TYR A 42 -38.22 -5.75 -15.44
C TYR A 42 -38.12 -7.20 -15.91
N VAL A 43 -38.93 -7.59 -16.89
CA VAL A 43 -38.86 -8.92 -17.51
C VAL A 43 -37.52 -9.10 -18.22
N LEU A 44 -37.09 -8.13 -19.03
CA LEU A 44 -35.80 -8.16 -19.72
C LEU A 44 -34.62 -8.30 -18.75
N ASP A 45 -34.61 -7.52 -17.66
CA ASP A 45 -33.57 -7.57 -16.62
C ASP A 45 -33.57 -8.90 -15.85
N THR A 46 -34.72 -9.54 -15.70
CA THR A 46 -34.81 -10.92 -15.17
C THR A 46 -34.22 -11.93 -16.16
N VAL A 47 -34.50 -11.80 -17.47
CA VAL A 47 -33.92 -12.63 -18.52
C VAL A 47 -32.39 -12.47 -18.60
N ILE A 48 -31.88 -11.25 -18.44
CA ILE A 48 -30.44 -10.97 -18.33
C ILE A 48 -29.87 -11.63 -17.07
N GLY A 49 -30.61 -11.61 -15.96
CA GLY A 49 -30.27 -12.31 -14.72
C GLY A 49 -29.93 -13.80 -14.93
N PHE A 50 -30.73 -14.50 -15.74
CA PHE A 50 -30.47 -15.90 -16.09
C PHE A 50 -29.21 -16.13 -16.94
N ARG A 51 -28.67 -15.09 -17.58
CA ARG A 51 -27.46 -15.15 -18.43
C ARG A 51 -26.26 -14.41 -17.83
N THR A 52 -26.39 -13.85 -16.63
CA THR A 52 -25.32 -13.10 -15.99
C THR A 52 -24.27 -14.06 -15.45
N GLY A 53 -23.04 -13.96 -15.95
CA GLY A 53 -21.90 -14.75 -15.48
C GLY A 53 -21.56 -14.46 -14.02
N PHE A 54 -21.03 -15.46 -13.32
CA PHE A 54 -20.51 -15.30 -11.96
C PHE A 54 -19.07 -15.82 -11.88
N LEU A 55 -18.34 -15.34 -10.87
CA LEU A 55 -17.00 -15.81 -10.58
C LEU A 55 -17.09 -17.00 -9.62
N GLU A 56 -16.51 -18.12 -10.02
CA GLU A 56 -16.30 -19.31 -9.19
C GLU A 56 -14.80 -19.56 -9.11
N GLN A 57 -14.22 -19.48 -7.91
CA GLN A 57 -12.76 -19.59 -7.71
C GLN A 57 -11.94 -18.62 -8.58
N GLY A 58 -12.48 -17.43 -8.88
CA GLY A 58 -11.82 -16.44 -9.74
C GLY A 58 -11.99 -16.67 -11.26
N ILE A 59 -12.61 -17.78 -11.67
CA ILE A 59 -12.90 -18.06 -13.09
C ILE A 59 -14.31 -17.60 -13.42
N LEU A 60 -14.45 -16.82 -14.49
CA LEU A 60 -15.76 -16.38 -14.98
C LEU A 60 -16.50 -17.53 -15.64
N VAL A 61 -17.49 -18.10 -14.95
CA VAL A 61 -18.32 -19.18 -15.51
C VAL A 61 -19.41 -18.59 -16.40
N ARG A 62 -19.51 -19.10 -17.63
CA ARG A 62 -20.49 -18.67 -18.65
C ARG A 62 -21.48 -19.77 -19.06
N ASP A 63 -21.41 -20.96 -18.46
CA ASP A 63 -22.29 -22.07 -18.81
C ASP A 63 -23.75 -21.82 -18.40
N LEU A 64 -24.64 -21.75 -19.39
CA LEU A 64 -26.06 -21.45 -19.23
C LEU A 64 -26.78 -22.38 -18.24
N SER A 65 -26.42 -23.67 -18.17
CA SER A 65 -27.04 -24.61 -17.22
C SER A 65 -26.75 -24.20 -15.78
N LEU A 66 -25.48 -23.89 -15.51
CA LEU A 66 -25.00 -23.54 -14.18
C LEU A 66 -25.52 -22.17 -13.74
N LEU A 67 -25.53 -21.20 -14.66
CA LEU A 67 -26.07 -19.85 -14.41
C LEU A 67 -27.55 -19.92 -13.98
N LYS A 68 -28.37 -20.66 -14.73
CA LYS A 68 -29.81 -20.82 -14.42
C LYS A 68 -30.02 -21.50 -13.07
N LYS A 69 -29.33 -22.60 -12.80
CA LYS A 69 -29.45 -23.36 -11.54
C LYS A 69 -29.08 -22.50 -10.33
N ARG A 70 -27.99 -21.72 -10.44
CA ARG A 70 -27.55 -20.81 -9.38
C ARG A 70 -28.54 -19.67 -9.17
N TYR A 71 -29.00 -19.02 -10.24
CA TYR A 71 -29.95 -17.93 -10.14
C TYR A 71 -31.28 -18.37 -9.53
N MET A 72 -31.84 -19.52 -9.94
CA MET A 72 -33.08 -20.07 -9.36
C MET A 72 -32.96 -20.43 -7.88
N ARG A 73 -31.77 -20.85 -7.42
CA ARG A 73 -31.53 -21.15 -6.00
C ARG A 73 -31.29 -19.89 -5.16
N SER A 74 -30.92 -18.78 -5.78
CA SER A 74 -30.68 -17.51 -5.11
C SER A 74 -31.98 -16.89 -4.61
N SER A 75 -31.95 -16.28 -3.42
CA SER A 75 -33.09 -15.51 -2.91
C SER A 75 -33.47 -14.33 -3.83
N ARG A 76 -32.56 -13.87 -4.70
CA ARG A 76 -32.84 -12.83 -5.71
C ARG A 76 -34.00 -13.22 -6.63
N PHE A 77 -34.01 -14.48 -7.08
CA PHE A 77 -35.06 -14.96 -7.98
C PHE A 77 -36.46 -14.90 -7.35
N LYS A 78 -36.57 -15.16 -6.04
CA LYS A 78 -37.85 -15.09 -5.31
C LYS A 78 -38.42 -13.66 -5.33
N TRP A 79 -37.58 -12.66 -5.07
CA TRP A 79 -37.98 -11.25 -5.11
C TRP A 79 -38.30 -10.78 -6.53
N ASP A 80 -37.53 -11.23 -7.53
CA ASP A 80 -37.79 -10.91 -8.93
C ASP A 80 -39.15 -11.46 -9.39
N ILE A 81 -39.48 -12.71 -9.04
CA ILE A 81 -40.80 -13.30 -9.32
C ILE A 81 -41.91 -12.57 -8.57
N ALA A 82 -41.74 -12.29 -7.27
CA ALA A 82 -42.75 -11.58 -6.49
C ALA A 82 -43.05 -10.18 -7.05
N SER A 83 -42.03 -9.49 -7.56
CA SER A 83 -42.16 -8.17 -8.21
C SER A 83 -42.88 -8.21 -9.57
N LEU A 84 -42.88 -9.36 -10.24
CA LEU A 84 -43.49 -9.59 -11.56
C LEU A 84 -44.88 -10.22 -11.47
N LEU A 85 -45.40 -10.50 -10.27
CA LEU A 85 -46.76 -11.02 -10.11
C LEU A 85 -47.78 -10.04 -10.74
N PRO A 86 -48.72 -10.52 -11.57
CA PRO A 86 -49.68 -9.69 -12.28
C PRO A 86 -50.81 -9.27 -11.34
N THR A 87 -50.49 -8.52 -10.29
CA THR A 87 -51.49 -7.98 -9.35
C THR A 87 -52.47 -7.04 -10.03
N ASP A 88 -52.12 -6.52 -11.22
CA ASP A 88 -52.97 -5.72 -12.10
C ASP A 88 -54.30 -6.38 -12.45
N LEU A 89 -54.39 -7.71 -12.38
CA LEU A 89 -55.68 -8.41 -12.53
C LEU A 89 -56.72 -7.95 -11.49
N LEU A 90 -56.28 -7.40 -10.36
CA LEU A 90 -57.15 -6.82 -9.34
C LEU A 90 -57.83 -5.52 -9.80
N TYR A 91 -57.36 -4.87 -10.87
CA TYR A 91 -58.07 -3.73 -11.48
C TYR A 91 -59.49 -4.10 -11.92
N LEU A 92 -59.73 -5.38 -12.26
CA LEU A 92 -61.07 -5.88 -12.64
C LEU A 92 -62.08 -5.82 -11.48
N LYS A 93 -61.61 -5.86 -10.23
CA LYS A 93 -62.47 -5.85 -9.02
C LYS A 93 -62.44 -4.51 -8.28
N LEU A 94 -61.29 -3.85 -8.25
CA LEU A 94 -61.07 -2.61 -7.49
C LEU A 94 -61.22 -1.34 -8.34
N GLY A 95 -61.29 -1.47 -9.66
CA GLY A 95 -61.37 -0.36 -10.62
C GLY A 95 -59.99 0.09 -11.10
N ILE A 96 -59.93 0.65 -12.30
CA ILE A 96 -58.66 1.04 -12.97
C ILE A 96 -57.94 2.18 -12.23
N HIS A 97 -58.67 2.95 -11.44
CA HIS A 97 -58.15 4.12 -10.72
C HIS A 97 -57.52 3.81 -9.35
N THR A 98 -57.11 2.56 -9.09
CA THR A 98 -56.42 2.17 -7.84
C THR A 98 -54.94 1.78 -8.08
N PRO A 99 -54.00 2.74 -8.18
CA PRO A 99 -52.58 2.47 -8.42
C PRO A 99 -51.89 1.59 -7.36
N LEU A 100 -52.41 1.58 -6.13
CA LEU A 100 -51.86 0.82 -4.98
C LEU A 100 -51.73 -0.69 -5.26
N VAL A 101 -52.54 -1.22 -6.18
CA VAL A 101 -52.46 -2.62 -6.63
C VAL A 101 -51.06 -3.01 -7.12
N ARG A 102 -50.27 -2.04 -7.61
CA ARG A 102 -48.91 -2.24 -8.13
C ARG A 102 -47.80 -2.14 -7.07
N VAL A 103 -48.13 -2.13 -5.77
CA VAL A 103 -47.13 -2.04 -4.68
C VAL A 103 -46.11 -3.19 -4.68
N ASN A 104 -46.45 -4.35 -5.23
CA ASN A 104 -45.52 -5.49 -5.35
C ASN A 104 -44.27 -5.17 -6.18
N ARG A 105 -44.32 -4.15 -7.05
CA ARG A 105 -43.16 -3.72 -7.84
C ARG A 105 -42.04 -3.12 -6.97
N PHE A 106 -42.35 -2.65 -5.74
CA PHE A 106 -41.35 -2.19 -4.77
C PHE A 106 -40.45 -3.30 -4.24
N LEU A 107 -40.82 -4.58 -4.39
CA LEU A 107 -40.01 -5.70 -3.92
C LEU A 107 -38.62 -5.80 -4.61
N ARG A 108 -38.39 -5.02 -5.66
CA ARG A 108 -37.13 -4.99 -6.42
C ARG A 108 -36.11 -3.95 -5.93
N THR A 109 -36.32 -3.30 -4.77
CA THR A 109 -35.39 -2.31 -4.17
C THR A 109 -33.93 -2.78 -4.14
N GLY A 110 -33.69 -4.05 -3.83
CA GLY A 110 -32.34 -4.59 -3.70
C GLY A 110 -31.48 -4.44 -4.97
N ARG A 111 -32.09 -4.51 -6.16
CA ARG A 111 -31.35 -4.29 -7.43
C ARG A 111 -30.97 -2.84 -7.63
N MET A 112 -31.80 -1.89 -7.18
CA MET A 112 -31.48 -0.46 -7.23
C MET A 112 -30.27 -0.15 -6.37
N ASN A 113 -30.24 -0.68 -5.14
CA ASN A 113 -29.11 -0.49 -4.23
C ASN A 113 -27.83 -1.10 -4.81
N GLU A 114 -27.88 -2.34 -5.33
CA GLU A 114 -26.73 -2.97 -5.99
C GLU A 114 -26.22 -2.16 -7.20
N ALA A 115 -27.12 -1.52 -7.96
CA ALA A 115 -26.75 -0.64 -9.06
C ALA A 115 -26.09 0.67 -8.58
N LEU A 116 -26.65 1.31 -7.54
CA LEU A 116 -26.08 2.52 -6.94
C LEU A 116 -24.70 2.23 -6.32
N ASP A 117 -24.53 1.12 -5.62
CA ASP A 117 -23.25 0.75 -5.00
C ASP A 117 -22.18 0.44 -6.07
N ARG A 118 -22.55 -0.25 -7.15
CA ARG A 118 -21.63 -0.43 -8.30
C ARG A 118 -21.25 0.90 -8.95
N MET A 119 -22.16 1.86 -9.03
CA MET A 119 -21.84 3.20 -9.54
C MET A 119 -20.91 3.96 -8.59
N GLU A 120 -21.10 3.82 -7.27
CA GLU A 120 -20.21 4.39 -6.24
C GLU A 120 -18.78 3.87 -6.41
N THR A 121 -18.58 2.57 -6.68
CA THR A 121 -17.24 1.99 -6.87
C THR A 121 -16.57 2.36 -8.20
N ARG A 122 -17.33 2.79 -9.21
CA ARG A 122 -16.81 3.10 -10.56
C ARG A 122 -16.59 4.58 -10.79
N THR A 123 -17.16 5.45 -9.96
CA THR A 123 -16.96 6.88 -10.08
C THR A 123 -15.57 7.27 -9.58
N SER A 124 -14.97 8.28 -10.21
CA SER A 124 -13.73 8.90 -9.73
C SER A 124 -13.93 9.71 -8.44
N TYR A 125 -15.19 9.98 -8.06
CA TYR A 125 -15.57 10.79 -6.89
C TYR A 125 -16.58 10.05 -6.01
N PRO A 126 -16.17 8.99 -5.28
CA PRO A 126 -17.07 8.15 -4.49
C PRO A 126 -17.79 8.94 -3.38
N ASN A 127 -17.10 9.87 -2.71
CA ASN A 127 -17.66 10.67 -1.62
C ASN A 127 -18.76 11.63 -2.10
N THR A 128 -18.55 12.31 -3.23
CA THR A 128 -19.57 13.16 -3.84
C THR A 128 -20.78 12.34 -4.28
N PHE A 129 -20.56 11.15 -4.85
CA PHE A 129 -21.63 10.25 -5.24
C PHE A 129 -22.43 9.74 -4.02
N ARG A 130 -21.76 9.46 -2.89
CA ARG A 130 -22.41 9.07 -1.64
C ARG A 130 -23.34 10.17 -1.11
N VAL A 131 -22.89 11.44 -1.14
CA VAL A 131 -23.73 12.58 -0.77
C VAL A 131 -24.91 12.74 -1.73
N ALA A 132 -24.68 12.61 -3.05
CA ALA A 132 -25.77 12.67 -4.03
C ALA A 132 -26.81 11.56 -3.84
N LYS A 133 -26.36 10.33 -3.51
CA LYS A 133 -27.22 9.19 -3.17
C LYS A 133 -28.07 9.48 -1.93
N LEU A 134 -27.47 10.05 -0.88
CA LEU A 134 -28.19 10.45 0.32
C LEU A 134 -29.22 11.55 0.03
N MET A 135 -28.85 12.58 -0.72
CA MET A 135 -29.77 13.65 -1.13
C MET A 135 -30.96 13.12 -1.94
N LEU A 136 -30.73 12.12 -2.81
CA LEU A 136 -31.81 11.45 -3.54
C LEU A 136 -32.77 10.72 -2.60
N TYR A 137 -32.26 10.00 -1.58
CA TYR A 137 -33.11 9.33 -0.58
C TYR A 137 -33.93 10.32 0.24
N ILE A 138 -33.34 11.45 0.63
CA ILE A 138 -34.06 12.53 1.35
C ILE A 138 -35.15 13.12 0.48
N PHE A 139 -34.87 13.38 -0.80
CA PHE A 139 -35.88 13.87 -1.74
C PHE A 139 -37.07 12.92 -1.86
N VAL A 140 -36.80 11.61 -2.00
CA VAL A 140 -37.87 10.58 -2.04
C VAL A 140 -38.66 10.53 -0.73
N LEU A 141 -37.98 10.67 0.42
CA LEU A 141 -38.63 10.71 1.72
C LEU A 141 -39.55 11.93 1.89
N ILE A 142 -39.08 13.13 1.54
CA ILE A 142 -39.90 14.36 1.56
C ILE A 142 -41.10 14.21 0.64
N HIS A 143 -40.90 13.65 -0.55
CA HIS A 143 -41.98 13.37 -1.50
C HIS A 143 -43.02 12.40 -0.92
N TRP A 144 -42.59 11.31 -0.29
CA TRP A 144 -43.50 10.34 0.34
C TRP A 144 -44.27 10.97 1.50
N ASN A 145 -43.58 11.73 2.35
CA ASN A 145 -44.20 12.44 3.45
C ASN A 145 -45.26 13.44 2.95
N ALA A 146 -44.98 14.19 1.87
CA ALA A 146 -45.92 15.12 1.27
C ALA A 146 -47.17 14.42 0.73
N CYS A 147 -47.01 13.24 0.13
CA CYS A 147 -48.13 12.44 -0.35
C CYS A 147 -48.99 11.90 0.81
N VAL A 148 -48.36 11.43 1.89
CA VAL A 148 -49.06 10.97 3.10
C VAL A 148 -49.80 12.12 3.77
N TYR A 149 -49.17 13.29 3.93
CA TYR A 149 -49.80 14.50 4.48
C TYR A 149 -51.05 14.92 3.69
N PHE A 150 -50.96 14.94 2.35
CA PHE A 150 -52.12 15.23 1.49
C PHE A 150 -53.22 14.19 1.67
N SER A 151 -52.87 12.90 1.73
CA SER A 151 -53.83 11.82 1.95
C SER A 151 -54.50 11.89 3.32
N LEU A 152 -53.77 12.27 4.36
CA LEU A 152 -54.29 12.46 5.72
C LEU A 152 -55.22 13.67 5.79
N SER A 153 -54.84 14.78 5.14
CA SER A 153 -55.69 15.97 4.99
C SER A 153 -57.00 15.64 4.27
N ASN A 154 -56.97 14.77 3.25
CA ASN A 154 -58.17 14.32 2.55
C ASN A 154 -59.06 13.43 3.44
N TYR A 155 -58.46 12.61 4.32
CA TYR A 155 -59.18 11.74 5.24
C TYR A 155 -59.89 12.53 6.35
N ILE A 156 -59.22 13.55 6.92
CA ILE A 156 -59.79 14.43 7.94
C ILE A 156 -60.81 15.40 7.32
N GLY A 157 -60.51 15.89 6.12
CA GLY A 157 -61.31 16.83 5.35
C GLY A 157 -60.54 18.14 5.11
N PHE A 158 -60.50 18.58 3.85
CA PHE A 158 -59.75 19.79 3.48
C PHE A 158 -60.34 21.05 4.13
N GLY A 159 -59.48 21.83 4.79
CA GLY A 159 -59.85 23.04 5.53
C GLY A 159 -60.71 22.79 6.79
N ALA A 160 -60.70 21.57 7.34
CA ALA A 160 -61.39 21.25 8.59
C ALA A 160 -60.79 21.99 9.81
N ASP A 161 -59.48 22.23 9.77
CA ASP A 161 -58.68 22.92 10.78
C ASP A 161 -57.49 23.63 10.10
N PRO A 162 -56.70 24.43 10.82
CA PRO A 162 -55.56 25.16 10.25
C PRO A 162 -54.39 24.27 9.84
N TRP A 163 -54.31 23.02 10.31
CA TRP A 163 -53.18 22.12 10.07
C TRP A 163 -53.30 21.35 8.75
N VAL A 164 -54.50 20.89 8.43
CA VAL A 164 -54.78 20.18 7.17
C VAL A 164 -54.61 21.09 5.95
N TYR A 165 -54.49 20.47 4.78
CA TYR A 165 -54.45 21.21 3.52
C TYR A 165 -55.67 22.15 3.38
N PRO A 166 -55.47 23.42 2.96
CA PRO A 166 -56.54 24.40 2.82
C PRO A 166 -57.70 23.94 1.93
N ASN A 167 -58.87 24.54 2.12
CA ASN A 167 -60.07 24.16 1.38
C ASN A 167 -59.86 24.29 -0.14
N ILE A 168 -60.03 23.17 -0.87
CA ILE A 168 -59.88 23.09 -2.33
C ILE A 168 -60.90 23.97 -3.08
N SER A 169 -62.00 24.35 -2.42
CA SER A 169 -63.00 25.25 -3.00
C SER A 169 -62.47 26.67 -3.21
N ASP A 170 -61.39 27.05 -2.50
CA ASP A 170 -60.69 28.31 -2.73
C ASP A 170 -59.91 28.22 -4.06
N PRO A 171 -60.16 29.13 -5.03
CA PRO A 171 -59.46 29.12 -6.31
C PRO A 171 -57.92 29.16 -6.18
N ASP A 172 -57.38 29.73 -5.11
CA ASP A 172 -55.93 29.80 -4.88
C ASP A 172 -55.32 28.43 -4.53
N PHE A 173 -56.12 27.50 -3.98
CA PHE A 173 -55.71 26.16 -3.54
C PHE A 173 -56.32 25.02 -4.38
N ALA A 174 -57.19 25.34 -5.34
CA ALA A 174 -57.87 24.35 -6.16
C ALA A 174 -56.94 23.57 -7.12
N THR A 175 -55.83 24.17 -7.55
CA THR A 175 -54.99 23.56 -8.60
C THR A 175 -54.13 22.40 -8.07
N THR A 176 -54.11 21.28 -8.80
CA THR A 176 -53.35 20.07 -8.42
C THR A 176 -51.84 20.33 -8.24
N ARG A 177 -51.29 21.26 -9.02
CA ARG A 177 -49.89 21.67 -8.90
C ARG A 177 -49.63 22.40 -7.58
N ARG A 178 -50.55 23.28 -7.17
CA ARG A 178 -50.47 24.00 -5.90
C ARG A 178 -50.62 23.04 -4.73
N GLN A 179 -51.53 22.07 -4.81
CA GLN A 179 -51.69 21.00 -3.82
C GLN A 179 -50.36 20.29 -3.57
N TYR A 180 -49.72 19.78 -4.64
CA TYR A 180 -48.44 19.10 -4.53
C TYR A 180 -47.33 19.98 -3.94
N PHE A 181 -47.13 21.20 -4.47
CA PHE A 181 -46.05 22.06 -3.98
C PHE A 181 -46.25 22.54 -2.55
N TYR A 182 -47.49 22.78 -2.13
CA TYR A 182 -47.79 23.13 -0.74
C TYR A 182 -47.47 21.97 0.19
N CYS A 183 -47.92 20.76 -0.11
CA CYS A 183 -47.61 19.58 0.70
C CYS A 183 -46.11 19.29 0.72
N PHE A 184 -45.42 19.46 -0.41
CA PHE A 184 -43.97 19.32 -0.48
C PHE A 184 -43.24 20.36 0.36
N TRP A 185 -43.70 21.62 0.33
CA TRP A 185 -43.18 22.70 1.18
C TRP A 185 -43.40 22.39 2.67
N PHE A 186 -44.61 21.99 3.06
CA PHE A 186 -44.95 21.59 4.42
C PHE A 186 -44.03 20.47 4.93
N SER A 187 -43.94 19.37 4.17
CA SER A 187 -43.08 18.23 4.50
C SER A 187 -41.60 18.58 4.55
N THR A 188 -41.15 19.50 3.71
CA THR A 188 -39.77 20.00 3.76
C THR A 188 -39.51 20.71 5.08
N LEU A 189 -40.37 21.64 5.51
CA LEU A 189 -40.18 22.39 6.76
C LEU A 189 -40.10 21.48 7.99
N ILE A 190 -40.92 20.43 8.04
CA ILE A 190 -40.90 19.44 9.11
C ILE A 190 -39.62 18.58 9.05
N LEU A 191 -39.31 17.98 7.90
CA LEU A 191 -38.16 17.08 7.77
C LEU A 191 -36.81 17.79 7.85
N THR A 192 -36.76 19.10 7.58
CA THR A 192 -35.57 19.93 7.83
C THR A 192 -35.55 20.55 9.22
N THR A 193 -36.50 20.22 10.10
CA THR A 193 -36.60 20.70 11.50
C THR A 193 -36.73 22.22 11.64
N VAL A 194 -37.23 22.92 10.62
CA VAL A 194 -37.52 24.37 10.68
C VAL A 194 -38.80 24.61 11.48
N GLY A 195 -39.82 23.77 11.26
CA GLY A 195 -41.00 23.67 12.13
C GLY A 195 -41.99 24.85 12.09
N ASP A 196 -41.88 25.75 11.11
CA ASP A 196 -42.84 26.86 10.93
C ASP A 196 -44.12 26.37 10.22
N THR A 197 -44.88 25.54 10.93
CA THR A 197 -46.14 24.96 10.44
C THR A 197 -47.28 25.25 11.41
N PRO A 198 -48.53 25.31 10.93
CA PRO A 198 -49.68 25.44 11.81
C PRO A 198 -49.68 24.35 12.90
N PRO A 199 -50.17 24.65 14.12
CA PRO A 199 -50.21 23.66 15.19
C PRO A 199 -51.27 22.59 14.89
N PRO A 200 -51.00 21.30 15.18
CA PRO A 200 -52.02 20.26 15.12
C PRO A 200 -53.08 20.45 16.20
N GLU A 201 -54.32 20.09 15.90
CA GLU A 201 -55.47 20.11 16.81
C GLU A 201 -55.94 18.69 17.20
N ARG A 202 -55.65 17.68 16.38
CA ARG A 202 -56.16 16.31 16.54
C ARG A 202 -55.08 15.31 16.92
N GLU A 203 -55.49 14.22 17.58
CA GLU A 203 -54.58 13.13 17.97
C GLU A 203 -53.86 12.49 16.77
N GLU A 204 -54.54 12.35 15.62
CA GLU A 204 -53.93 11.77 14.42
C GLU A 204 -52.81 12.67 13.86
N GLU A 205 -52.99 13.99 13.94
CA GLU A 205 -52.03 14.99 13.49
C GLU A 205 -50.82 15.05 14.42
N TYR A 206 -51.04 15.00 15.74
CA TYR A 206 -49.96 14.89 16.72
C TYR A 206 -49.13 13.63 16.49
N LEU A 207 -49.76 12.47 16.25
CA LEU A 207 -49.04 11.23 15.99
C LEU A 207 -48.20 11.31 14.72
N PHE A 208 -48.76 11.87 13.64
CA PHE A 208 -48.05 12.09 12.38
C PHE A 208 -46.84 13.03 12.58
N LEU A 209 -47.03 14.16 13.26
CA LEU A 209 -45.97 15.15 13.50
C LEU A 209 -44.84 14.59 14.38
N VAL A 210 -45.17 13.81 15.42
CA VAL A 210 -44.18 13.15 16.28
C VAL A 210 -43.38 12.11 15.49
N ALA A 211 -44.04 11.30 14.67
CA ALA A 211 -43.37 10.32 13.82
C ALA A 211 -42.41 11.00 12.83
N ASP A 212 -42.86 12.09 12.20
CA ASP A 212 -42.04 12.86 11.27
C ASP A 212 -40.85 13.54 11.95
N MET A 213 -41.03 14.06 13.15
CA MET A 213 -39.93 14.68 13.90
C MET A 213 -38.84 13.65 14.26
N LEU A 214 -39.23 12.42 14.64
CA LEU A 214 -38.28 11.33 14.88
C LEU A 214 -37.51 10.96 13.62
N ILE A 215 -38.20 10.86 12.47
CA ILE A 215 -37.57 10.60 11.17
C ILE A 215 -36.63 11.76 10.79
N ALA A 216 -37.07 13.01 10.96
CA ALA A 216 -36.32 14.22 10.63
C ALA A 216 -34.98 14.27 11.39
N VAL A 217 -34.99 14.01 12.69
CA VAL A 217 -33.77 14.00 13.52
C VAL A 217 -32.78 12.94 13.04
N LEU A 218 -33.26 11.72 12.71
CA LEU A 218 -32.40 10.65 12.19
C LEU A 218 -31.81 11.00 10.83
N VAL A 219 -32.62 11.58 9.93
CA VAL A 219 -32.18 12.01 8.61
C VAL A 219 -31.15 13.12 8.73
N PHE A 220 -31.42 14.15 9.53
CA PHE A 220 -30.51 15.27 9.74
C PHE A 220 -29.16 14.78 10.31
N ALA A 221 -29.18 13.91 11.32
CA ALA A 221 -27.97 13.30 11.86
C ALA A 221 -27.16 12.54 10.79
N SER A 222 -27.83 11.80 9.90
CA SER A 222 -27.17 11.06 8.81
C SER A 222 -26.52 11.97 7.76
N VAL A 223 -27.14 13.12 7.46
CA VAL A 223 -26.59 14.14 6.54
C VAL A 223 -25.34 14.76 7.12
N VAL A 224 -25.42 15.23 8.36
CA VAL A 224 -24.27 15.85 9.05
C VAL A 224 -23.12 14.86 9.18
N GLY A 225 -23.40 13.59 9.53
CA GLY A 225 -22.38 12.54 9.59
C GLY A 225 -21.72 12.29 8.23
N SER A 226 -22.52 12.13 7.17
CA SER A 226 -21.98 11.90 5.81
C SER A 226 -21.17 13.09 5.29
N MET A 227 -21.58 14.33 5.60
CA MET A 227 -20.82 15.53 5.27
C MET A 227 -19.50 15.59 6.03
N GLY A 228 -19.49 15.20 7.31
CA GLY A 228 -18.28 15.07 8.12
C GLY A 228 -17.24 14.14 7.48
N ASP A 229 -17.68 12.97 6.99
CA ASP A 229 -16.82 11.99 6.31
C ASP A 229 -16.22 12.54 5.00
N VAL A 230 -16.98 13.35 4.25
CA VAL A 230 -16.45 13.99 3.04
C VAL A 230 -15.39 15.03 3.39
N ILE A 231 -15.60 15.81 4.44
CA ILE A 231 -14.65 16.83 4.87
C ILE A 231 -13.36 16.18 5.38
N SER A 232 -13.46 15.12 6.20
CA SER A 232 -12.29 14.40 6.72
C SER A 232 -11.50 13.74 5.58
N SER A 233 -12.17 13.03 4.68
CA SER A 233 -11.50 12.37 3.55
C SER A 233 -10.83 13.33 2.57
N LEU A 234 -11.40 14.53 2.35
CA LEU A 234 -10.75 15.58 1.56
C LEU A 234 -9.49 16.09 2.24
N ARG A 235 -9.49 16.23 3.57
CA ARG A 235 -8.31 16.61 4.35
C ARG A 235 -7.24 15.51 4.30
N ASP A 236 -7.64 14.25 4.43
CA ASP A 236 -6.72 13.11 4.43
C ASP A 236 -6.00 12.95 3.09
N ARG A 237 -6.69 13.19 1.96
CA ARG A 237 -6.09 13.12 0.63
C ARG A 237 -4.83 13.98 0.51
N ASP A 238 -4.85 15.19 1.07
CA ASP A 238 -3.73 16.12 0.96
C ASP A 238 -2.60 15.77 1.96
N ASN A 239 -2.93 15.13 3.08
CA ASN A 239 -1.98 14.71 4.11
C ASN A 239 -1.20 13.42 3.76
N VAL A 240 -1.69 12.60 2.82
CA VAL A 240 -1.00 11.36 2.39
C VAL A 240 0.26 11.67 1.58
N PHE A 241 0.25 12.72 0.76
CA PHE A 241 1.36 13.00 -0.16
C PHE A 241 2.45 13.89 0.44
N PHE A 242 2.11 14.69 1.46
CA PHE A 242 3.03 15.64 2.07
C PHE A 242 3.01 15.49 3.58
N PRO A 243 4.17 15.50 4.26
CA PRO A 243 4.23 15.47 5.72
C PRO A 243 3.30 16.53 6.31
N ASN A 244 2.62 16.23 7.42
CA ASN A 244 1.75 17.17 8.12
C ASN A 244 2.48 18.50 8.39
N HIS A 245 2.31 19.48 7.49
CA HIS A 245 3.04 20.74 7.51
C HIS A 245 2.83 21.49 8.82
N GLU A 246 1.63 21.34 9.38
CA GLU A 246 1.24 21.96 10.64
C GLU A 246 2.01 21.38 11.83
N LEU A 247 2.33 20.08 11.82
CA LEU A 247 3.19 19.48 12.86
C LEU A 247 4.62 20.02 12.76
N VAL A 248 5.16 20.13 11.55
CA VAL A 248 6.50 20.70 11.33
C VAL A 248 6.53 22.17 11.75
N LYS A 249 5.56 22.98 11.32
CA LYS A 249 5.42 24.38 11.77
C LYS A 249 5.32 24.50 13.29
N GLY A 250 4.51 23.64 13.92
CA GLY A 250 4.38 23.57 15.37
C GLY A 250 5.71 23.29 16.05
N TYR A 251 6.49 22.35 15.52
CA TYR A 251 7.83 22.03 16.00
C TYR A 251 8.82 23.19 15.82
N LEU A 252 8.85 23.82 14.66
CA LEU A 252 9.75 24.96 14.39
C LEU A 252 9.44 26.15 15.32
N ARG A 253 8.15 26.39 15.61
CA ARG A 253 7.70 27.42 16.55
C ARG A 253 8.05 27.07 17.99
N SER A 254 7.81 25.83 18.43
CA SER A 254 8.08 25.40 19.80
C SER A 254 9.59 25.44 20.14
N ARG A 255 10.44 25.11 19.16
CA ARG A 255 11.90 25.20 19.27
C ARG A 255 12.48 26.60 19.01
N ARG A 256 11.62 27.61 18.72
CA ARG A 256 12.03 29.00 18.45
C ARG A 256 13.12 29.12 17.37
N ILE A 257 13.00 28.33 16.31
CA ILE A 257 13.94 28.36 15.19
C ILE A 257 13.90 29.73 14.48
N SER A 258 15.02 30.17 13.90
CA SER A 258 15.10 31.46 13.20
C SER A 258 14.02 31.62 12.12
N LYS A 259 13.52 32.86 11.95
CA LYS A 259 12.49 33.16 10.94
C LYS A 259 12.94 32.86 9.52
N GLU A 260 14.24 32.99 9.25
CA GLU A 260 14.82 32.67 7.96
C GLU A 260 14.76 31.17 7.64
N LEU A 261 15.14 30.31 8.59
CA LEU A 261 15.04 28.86 8.39
C LEU A 261 13.56 28.40 8.33
N GLN A 262 12.68 29.02 9.13
CA GLN A 262 11.24 28.78 9.03
C GLN A 262 10.70 29.11 7.64
N LYS A 263 11.09 30.26 7.08
CA LYS A 263 10.70 30.66 5.72
C LYS A 263 11.23 29.66 4.70
N ARG A 264 12.51 29.27 4.79
CA ARG A 264 13.12 28.30 3.88
C ARG A 264 12.39 26.94 3.87
N VAL A 265 12.02 26.43 5.04
CA VAL A 265 11.25 25.18 5.15
C VAL A 265 9.85 25.33 4.55
N ASN A 266 9.19 26.47 4.78
CA ASN A 266 7.85 26.73 4.21
C ASN A 266 7.90 26.88 2.69
N ASP A 267 8.90 27.56 2.14
CA ASP A 267 9.08 27.74 0.69
C ASP A 267 9.36 26.39 0.01
N TRP A 268 10.20 25.54 0.61
CA TRP A 268 10.44 24.16 0.16
C TRP A 268 9.15 23.33 0.16
N TYR A 269 8.37 23.40 1.24
CA TYR A 269 7.10 22.67 1.33
C TYR A 269 6.08 23.16 0.29
N GLN A 270 5.97 24.48 0.10
CA GLN A 270 5.10 25.06 -0.92
C GLN A 270 5.50 24.60 -2.33
N HIS A 271 6.80 24.54 -2.63
CA HIS A 271 7.28 24.03 -3.91
C HIS A 271 6.89 22.56 -4.14
N LEU A 272 7.09 21.70 -3.13
CA LEU A 272 6.66 20.29 -3.20
C LEU A 272 5.16 20.18 -3.47
N HIS A 273 4.35 20.97 -2.74
CA HIS A 273 2.90 20.94 -2.84
C HIS A 273 2.38 21.42 -4.20
N ILE A 274 2.86 22.57 -4.68
CA ILE A 274 2.45 23.17 -5.96
C ILE A 274 2.80 22.22 -7.13
N ASN A 275 3.99 21.62 -7.08
CA ASN A 275 4.47 20.74 -8.16
C ASN A 275 4.06 19.28 -8.00
N LYS A 276 3.23 18.96 -7.00
CA LYS A 276 2.74 17.60 -6.70
C LYS A 276 3.87 16.56 -6.60
N LYS A 277 5.03 16.97 -6.08
CA LYS A 277 6.20 16.09 -5.97
C LYS A 277 6.02 15.14 -4.80
N ILE A 278 5.79 13.88 -5.11
CA ILE A 278 5.60 12.81 -4.14
C ILE A 278 6.97 12.46 -3.55
N THR A 279 7.17 12.72 -2.26
CA THR A 279 8.42 12.41 -1.57
C THR A 279 8.48 10.95 -1.08
N ARG A 280 7.33 10.27 -0.99
CA ARG A 280 7.22 8.89 -0.51
C ARG A 280 6.46 7.99 -1.48
N GLU A 281 6.99 7.85 -2.69
CA GLU A 281 6.41 6.98 -3.72
C GLU A 281 6.28 5.52 -3.22
N ASN A 282 7.28 5.03 -2.48
CA ASN A 282 7.30 3.68 -1.92
C ASN A 282 6.16 3.40 -0.93
N GLU A 283 5.76 4.35 -0.09
CA GLU A 283 4.64 4.16 0.85
C GLU A 283 3.29 4.03 0.14
N ILE A 284 3.16 4.63 -1.05
CA ILE A 284 1.94 4.52 -1.86
C ILE A 284 1.94 3.20 -2.62
N LEU A 285 3.09 2.83 -3.19
CA LEU A 285 3.24 1.62 -4.00
C LEU A 285 3.27 0.33 -3.15
N GLN A 286 3.57 0.39 -1.85
CA GLN A 286 3.62 -0.78 -0.96
C GLN A 286 2.33 -1.62 -0.94
N HIS A 287 1.18 -1.02 -1.26
CA HIS A 287 -0.12 -1.69 -1.29
C HIS A 287 -0.34 -2.53 -2.56
N LEU A 288 0.53 -2.37 -3.56
CA LEU A 288 0.46 -3.13 -4.81
C LEU A 288 1.33 -4.40 -4.70
N PRO A 289 0.98 -5.49 -5.40
CA PRO A 289 1.89 -6.61 -5.58
C PRO A 289 3.20 -6.16 -6.22
N ILE A 290 4.32 -6.80 -5.83
CA ILE A 290 5.67 -6.45 -6.30
C ILE A 290 5.78 -6.35 -7.83
N THR A 291 5.09 -7.24 -8.56
CA THR A 291 5.08 -7.23 -10.03
C THR A 291 4.50 -5.95 -10.63
N LEU A 292 3.46 -5.39 -10.00
CA LEU A 292 2.86 -4.12 -10.42
C LEU A 292 3.71 -2.93 -9.96
N GLN A 293 4.31 -2.99 -8.78
CA GLN A 293 5.26 -1.96 -8.33
C GLN A 293 6.42 -1.84 -9.31
N THR A 294 7.01 -2.99 -9.70
CA THR A 294 8.10 -3.03 -10.67
C THR A 294 7.68 -2.49 -12.02
N ALA A 295 6.52 -2.89 -12.53
CA ALA A 295 6.02 -2.39 -13.81
C ALA A 295 5.80 -0.86 -13.79
N ILE A 296 5.27 -0.31 -12.70
CA ILE A 296 5.08 1.14 -12.54
C ILE A 296 6.44 1.84 -12.47
N ALA A 297 7.33 1.41 -11.59
CA ALA A 297 8.65 2.01 -11.41
C ALA A 297 9.42 2.04 -12.73
N VAL A 298 9.46 0.92 -13.46
CA VAL A 298 10.08 0.83 -14.79
C VAL A 298 9.42 1.81 -15.76
N SER A 299 8.09 1.87 -15.83
CA SER A 299 7.41 2.79 -16.75
C SER A 299 7.67 4.28 -16.47
N VAL A 300 7.87 4.66 -15.20
CA VAL A 300 8.05 6.05 -14.78
C VAL A 300 9.51 6.48 -14.87
N HIS A 301 10.44 5.64 -14.40
CA HIS A 301 11.84 6.04 -14.20
C HIS A 301 12.78 5.58 -15.32
N LEU A 302 12.47 4.50 -16.04
CA LEU A 302 13.31 3.99 -17.15
C LEU A 302 13.59 5.03 -18.24
N PRO A 303 12.64 5.88 -18.68
CA PRO A 303 12.92 6.93 -19.66
C PRO A 303 13.94 7.96 -19.16
N THR A 304 13.98 8.23 -17.85
CA THR A 304 14.98 9.14 -17.27
C THR A 304 16.33 8.45 -17.21
N LEU A 305 16.37 7.19 -16.74
CA LEU A 305 17.60 6.44 -16.56
C LEU A 305 18.30 6.12 -17.90
N SER A 306 17.53 5.80 -18.93
CA SER A 306 18.04 5.54 -20.29
C SER A 306 18.68 6.77 -20.96
N LYS A 307 18.26 8.00 -20.59
CA LYS A 307 18.92 9.22 -21.07
C LYS A 307 20.29 9.44 -20.43
N VAL A 308 20.56 8.85 -19.26
CA VAL A 308 21.80 9.08 -18.52
C VAL A 308 22.98 8.51 -19.28
N THR A 309 23.96 9.36 -19.58
CA THR A 309 25.10 9.03 -20.46
C THR A 309 25.88 7.77 -20.06
N ILE A 310 25.92 7.41 -18.78
CA ILE A 310 26.62 6.21 -18.29
C ILE A 310 25.83 4.91 -18.49
N PHE A 311 24.50 5.02 -18.60
CA PHE A 311 23.56 3.90 -18.68
C PHE A 311 23.01 3.67 -20.09
N GLN A 312 23.32 4.55 -21.06
CA GLN A 312 22.87 4.45 -22.45
C GLN A 312 23.30 3.14 -23.15
N ASN A 313 24.45 2.57 -22.76
CA ASN A 313 25.01 1.35 -23.35
C ASN A 313 24.85 0.12 -22.45
N CYS A 314 24.02 0.23 -21.41
CA CYS A 314 23.76 -0.88 -20.49
C CYS A 314 22.57 -1.72 -20.94
N GLU A 315 22.54 -2.98 -20.51
CA GLU A 315 21.41 -3.88 -20.74
C GLU A 315 20.16 -3.38 -20.01
N ASN A 316 18.98 -3.54 -20.62
CA ASN A 316 17.71 -3.11 -20.03
C ASN A 316 17.44 -3.77 -18.68
N SER A 317 17.84 -5.03 -18.50
CA SER A 317 17.68 -5.75 -17.23
C SER A 317 18.42 -5.09 -16.06
N LEU A 318 19.60 -4.50 -16.30
CA LEU A 318 20.30 -3.69 -15.30
C LEU A 318 19.49 -2.44 -14.95
N LEU A 319 18.95 -1.75 -15.96
CA LEU A 319 18.18 -0.53 -15.75
C LEU A 319 16.90 -0.79 -14.95
N GLU A 320 16.21 -1.90 -15.24
CA GLU A 320 15.02 -2.33 -14.50
C GLU A 320 15.32 -2.60 -13.03
N GLN A 321 16.43 -3.28 -12.71
CA GLN A 321 16.84 -3.51 -11.33
C GLN A 321 17.23 -2.21 -10.61
N LEU A 322 17.98 -1.33 -11.27
CA LEU A 322 18.40 -0.05 -10.68
C LEU A 322 17.21 0.85 -10.39
N VAL A 323 16.20 0.88 -11.27
CA VAL A 323 15.01 1.72 -11.11
C VAL A 323 14.26 1.46 -9.80
N LEU A 324 14.22 0.22 -9.32
CA LEU A 324 13.56 -0.13 -8.06
C LEU A 324 14.29 0.38 -6.81
N LYS A 325 15.57 0.70 -6.96
CA LYS A 325 16.45 1.15 -5.86
C LYS A 325 16.68 2.67 -5.88
N LEU A 326 16.09 3.40 -6.83
CA LEU A 326 16.19 4.85 -6.91
C LEU A 326 15.30 5.51 -5.86
N THR A 327 15.87 6.45 -5.09
CA THR A 327 15.10 7.27 -4.16
C THR A 327 14.99 8.72 -4.65
N PRO A 328 13.78 9.29 -4.80
CA PRO A 328 13.63 10.67 -5.24
C PRO A 328 14.00 11.66 -4.11
N GLN A 329 14.82 12.67 -4.44
CA GLN A 329 15.24 13.74 -3.54
C GLN A 329 15.09 15.11 -4.22
N VAL A 330 14.60 16.10 -3.46
CA VAL A 330 14.33 17.47 -3.97
C VAL A 330 15.16 18.48 -3.21
N TYR A 331 15.94 19.28 -3.93
CA TYR A 331 16.82 20.31 -3.37
C TYR A 331 16.34 21.72 -3.70
N SER A 332 16.53 22.63 -2.75
CA SER A 332 16.15 24.04 -2.89
C SER A 332 17.23 24.86 -3.62
N PRO A 333 16.88 26.02 -4.21
CA PRO A 333 17.86 26.94 -4.77
C PRO A 333 18.93 27.34 -3.74
N GLY A 334 20.21 27.29 -4.13
CA GLY A 334 21.34 27.64 -3.28
C GLY A 334 21.79 26.54 -2.31
N GLU A 335 21.06 25.43 -2.23
CA GLU A 335 21.37 24.32 -1.34
C GLU A 335 22.53 23.47 -1.88
N TYR A 336 23.46 23.06 -1.01
CA TYR A 336 24.54 22.15 -1.38
C TYR A 336 24.04 20.71 -1.31
N VAL A 337 24.13 20.00 -2.43
CA VAL A 337 23.81 18.56 -2.49
C VAL A 337 24.95 17.75 -1.86
N CYS A 338 26.19 18.14 -2.13
CA CYS A 338 27.36 17.60 -1.45
C CYS A 338 28.47 18.65 -1.37
N LYS A 339 29.31 18.57 -0.33
CA LYS A 339 30.51 19.40 -0.20
C LYS A 339 31.75 18.56 -0.39
N LYS A 340 32.81 19.19 -0.90
CA LYS A 340 34.13 18.58 -1.06
C LYS A 340 34.65 18.11 0.31
N GLY A 341 35.14 16.89 0.36
CA GLY A 341 35.65 16.26 1.57
C GLY A 341 34.63 15.46 2.37
N ASP A 342 33.31 15.64 2.15
CA ASP A 342 32.28 14.81 2.79
C ASP A 342 32.42 13.34 2.36
N VAL A 343 31.95 12.41 3.18
CA VAL A 343 31.93 10.98 2.81
C VAL A 343 30.80 10.74 1.81
N GLY A 344 31.09 10.07 0.70
CA GLY A 344 30.11 9.78 -0.34
C GLY A 344 29.43 8.43 -0.13
N HIS A 345 28.17 8.44 0.28
CA HIS A 345 27.38 7.21 0.44
C HIS A 345 26.51 6.86 -0.76
N GLU A 346 26.25 7.83 -1.63
CA GLU A 346 25.27 7.73 -2.72
C GLU A 346 25.79 8.40 -4.00
N MET A 347 25.31 7.98 -5.16
CA MET A 347 25.41 8.78 -6.39
C MET A 347 24.05 9.43 -6.70
N TYR A 348 24.08 10.50 -7.48
CA TYR A 348 22.89 11.25 -7.84
C TYR A 348 22.74 11.34 -9.36
N ILE A 349 21.51 11.20 -9.83
CA ILE A 349 21.10 11.35 -11.22
C ILE A 349 20.15 12.54 -11.31
N ILE A 350 20.42 13.46 -12.23
CA ILE A 350 19.63 14.68 -12.39
C ILE A 350 18.42 14.39 -13.27
N LYS A 351 17.23 14.33 -12.67
CA LYS A 351 15.96 14.19 -13.38
C LYS A 351 15.48 15.53 -13.92
N GLU A 352 15.49 16.56 -13.09
CA GLU A 352 15.05 17.91 -13.46
C GLU A 352 15.86 18.95 -12.68
N GLY A 353 16.13 20.10 -13.30
CA GLY A 353 16.84 21.21 -12.67
C GLY A 353 18.28 21.37 -13.16
N LYS A 354 19.01 22.26 -12.50
CA LYS A 354 20.39 22.62 -12.84
C LYS A 354 21.22 22.74 -11.58
N LEU A 355 22.36 22.07 -11.57
CA LEU A 355 23.33 22.08 -10.49
C LEU A 355 24.63 22.75 -10.98
N ALA A 356 25.23 23.59 -10.14
CA ALA A 356 26.54 24.16 -10.39
C ALA A 356 27.61 23.42 -9.56
N VAL A 357 28.72 23.08 -10.20
CA VAL A 357 29.95 22.66 -9.53
C VAL A 357 30.69 23.93 -9.10
N VAL A 358 30.84 24.14 -7.80
CA VAL A 358 31.33 25.39 -7.22
C VAL A 358 32.70 25.17 -6.58
N ALA A 359 33.58 26.16 -6.69
CA ALA A 359 34.85 26.17 -5.98
C ALA A 359 34.65 26.34 -4.46
N ASP A 360 35.74 26.20 -3.71
CA ASP A 360 35.75 26.27 -2.25
C ASP A 360 35.35 27.68 -1.73
N ASP A 361 35.39 28.70 -2.60
CA ASP A 361 34.92 30.06 -2.34
C ASP A 361 33.39 30.23 -2.39
N GLY A 362 32.65 29.25 -2.90
CA GLY A 362 31.20 29.31 -3.06
C GLY A 362 30.70 30.24 -4.18
N VAL A 363 31.59 30.89 -4.94
CA VAL A 363 31.26 31.89 -5.97
C VAL A 363 31.66 31.40 -7.35
N THR A 364 32.86 30.85 -7.50
CA THR A 364 33.40 30.44 -8.80
C THR A 364 32.72 29.14 -9.26
N GLN A 365 32.11 29.16 -10.45
CA GLN A 365 31.42 27.99 -11.03
C GLN A 365 32.30 27.33 -12.10
N PHE A 366 32.65 26.06 -11.90
CA PHE A 366 33.47 25.30 -12.84
C PHE A 366 32.66 24.67 -13.97
N ALA A 367 31.45 24.20 -13.67
CA ALA A 367 30.56 23.54 -14.62
C ALA A 367 29.11 23.62 -14.16
N VAL A 368 28.17 23.48 -15.10
CA VAL A 368 26.74 23.34 -14.82
C VAL A 368 26.28 21.98 -15.34
N LEU A 369 25.68 21.19 -14.46
CA LEU A 369 25.10 19.88 -14.75
C LEU A 369 23.59 20.05 -14.91
N GLY A 370 23.02 19.50 -15.99
CA GLY A 370 21.58 19.54 -16.29
C GLY A 370 20.94 18.16 -16.28
N GLU A 371 19.68 18.09 -16.73
CA GLU A 371 18.94 16.84 -16.90
C GLU A 371 19.75 15.78 -17.69
N GLY A 372 19.74 14.54 -17.21
CA GLY A 372 20.45 13.41 -17.84
C GLY A 372 21.94 13.31 -17.48
N ASN A 373 22.50 14.30 -16.78
CA ASN A 373 23.81 14.17 -16.14
C ASN A 373 23.67 13.49 -14.77
N PHE A 374 24.79 12.96 -14.28
CA PHE A 374 24.90 12.31 -12.98
C PHE A 374 26.20 12.78 -12.29
N PHE A 375 26.31 12.54 -10.99
CA PHE A 375 27.52 12.83 -10.22
C PHE A 375 27.61 11.99 -8.95
N GLY A 376 28.80 11.96 -8.35
CA GLY A 376 29.06 11.23 -7.09
C GLY A 376 29.47 9.77 -7.29
N GLU A 377 29.62 9.33 -8.53
CA GLU A 377 30.09 8.01 -8.94
C GLU A 377 31.51 7.71 -8.41
N ILE A 378 32.37 8.73 -8.35
CA ILE A 378 33.79 8.56 -7.97
C ILE A 378 33.94 8.10 -6.52
N SER A 379 33.11 8.63 -5.61
CA SER A 379 33.23 8.32 -4.18
C SER A 379 32.74 6.90 -3.87
N ILE A 380 31.73 6.43 -4.61
CA ILE A 380 31.15 5.10 -4.36
C ILE A 380 31.91 3.97 -5.07
N LEU A 381 32.55 4.27 -6.21
CA LEU A 381 33.42 3.33 -6.91
C LEU A 381 34.78 3.27 -6.19
N ASN A 382 35.13 2.11 -5.61
CA ASN A 382 36.41 1.89 -4.94
C ASN A 382 37.59 1.80 -5.95
N ILE A 383 37.85 2.89 -6.67
CA ILE A 383 38.92 2.97 -7.67
C ILE A 383 40.27 3.01 -6.96
N LYS A 384 41.12 2.01 -7.22
CA LYS A 384 42.52 1.95 -6.72
C LYS A 384 43.31 3.17 -7.22
N GLY A 385 44.14 3.77 -6.37
CA GLY A 385 44.94 4.97 -6.69
C GLY A 385 44.19 6.31 -6.59
N ASN A 386 42.94 6.32 -6.12
CA ASN A 386 42.19 7.56 -5.89
C ASN A 386 42.67 8.26 -4.60
N LYS A 387 43.30 9.43 -4.75
CA LYS A 387 43.78 10.26 -3.63
C LYS A 387 42.69 10.69 -2.64
N SER A 388 41.43 10.79 -3.10
CA SER A 388 40.30 11.19 -2.25
C SER A 388 39.57 10.01 -1.61
N GLY A 389 39.88 8.76 -1.98
CA GLY A 389 39.17 7.57 -1.50
C GLY A 389 37.65 7.71 -1.61
N ASN A 390 36.93 7.48 -0.50
CA ASN A 390 35.47 7.60 -0.41
C ASN A 390 34.96 9.03 -0.11
N ARG A 391 35.78 10.07 -0.34
CA ARG A 391 35.36 11.46 -0.12
C ARG A 391 34.88 12.12 -1.42
N ARG A 392 33.99 13.10 -1.28
CA ARG A 392 33.50 13.93 -2.39
C ARG A 392 34.62 14.83 -2.91
N THR A 393 34.76 14.91 -4.22
CA THR A 393 35.85 15.66 -4.88
C THR A 393 35.51 17.12 -5.17
N ALA A 394 34.22 17.49 -5.15
CA ALA A 394 33.76 18.84 -5.50
C ALA A 394 32.53 19.27 -4.69
N ASN A 395 32.32 20.59 -4.60
CA ASN A 395 31.09 21.15 -4.05
C ASN A 395 30.04 21.25 -5.16
N ILE A 396 28.84 20.73 -4.91
CA ILE A 396 27.73 20.76 -5.87
C ILE A 396 26.57 21.49 -5.22
N ARG A 397 26.11 22.56 -5.87
CA ARG A 397 25.04 23.44 -5.37
C ARG A 397 23.90 23.52 -6.39
N SER A 398 22.67 23.44 -5.91
CA SER A 398 21.50 23.61 -6.75
C SER A 398 21.32 25.08 -7.14
N ILE A 399 21.13 25.37 -8.43
CA ILE A 399 20.90 26.75 -8.91
C ILE A 399 19.42 27.12 -8.69
N GLY A 400 18.52 26.19 -8.98
CA GLY A 400 17.08 26.32 -8.78
C GLY A 400 16.54 25.19 -7.90
N TYR A 401 15.25 24.92 -7.99
CA TYR A 401 14.73 23.66 -7.49
C TYR A 401 15.17 22.53 -8.41
N SER A 402 15.75 21.47 -7.84
CA SER A 402 16.26 20.33 -8.62
C SER A 402 15.73 19.03 -8.04
N ASP A 403 15.32 18.14 -8.94
CA ASP A 403 14.87 16.79 -8.62
C ASP A 403 15.96 15.82 -9.03
N LEU A 404 16.44 15.09 -8.04
CA LEU A 404 17.50 14.11 -8.18
C LEU A 404 16.96 12.74 -7.80
N PHE A 405 17.48 11.70 -8.44
CA PHE A 405 17.41 10.36 -7.87
C PHE A 405 18.73 10.05 -7.19
N SER A 406 18.68 9.60 -5.93
CA SER A 406 19.84 9.04 -5.27
C SER A 406 19.83 7.52 -5.35
N LEU A 407 21.02 6.95 -5.52
CA LEU A 407 21.27 5.51 -5.53
C LEU A 407 22.40 5.23 -4.53
N SER A 408 22.13 4.36 -3.57
CA SER A 408 23.08 4.05 -2.51
C SER A 408 24.28 3.26 -3.04
N LYS A 409 25.42 3.37 -2.35
CA LYS A 409 26.63 2.60 -2.67
C LYS A 409 26.36 1.09 -2.57
N GLU A 410 25.64 0.65 -1.55
CA GLU A 410 25.30 -0.75 -1.31
C GLU A 410 24.47 -1.30 -2.47
N ASP A 411 23.40 -0.58 -2.82
CA ASP A 411 22.48 -0.93 -3.90
C ASP A 411 23.18 -1.00 -5.26
N LEU A 412 24.01 0.00 -5.58
CA LEU A 412 24.77 0.00 -6.82
C LEU A 412 25.78 -1.14 -6.84
N THR A 413 26.51 -1.36 -5.74
CA THR A 413 27.56 -2.38 -5.70
C THR A 413 26.98 -3.78 -5.87
N GLU A 414 25.88 -4.08 -5.19
CA GLU A 414 25.16 -5.35 -5.34
C GLU A 414 24.72 -5.56 -6.80
N THR A 415 24.09 -4.55 -7.40
CA THR A 415 23.61 -4.64 -8.78
C THR A 415 24.78 -4.81 -9.77
N LEU A 416 25.90 -4.11 -9.55
CA LEU A 416 27.08 -4.21 -10.41
C LEU A 416 27.86 -5.53 -10.28
N LEU A 417 27.60 -6.35 -9.25
CA LEU A 417 28.15 -7.71 -9.16
C LEU A 417 27.53 -8.63 -10.23
N GLU A 418 26.25 -8.46 -10.53
CA GLU A 418 25.54 -9.23 -11.56
C GLU A 418 25.88 -8.75 -12.98
N TYR A 419 26.23 -7.47 -13.15
CA TYR A 419 26.52 -6.86 -14.47
C TYR A 419 27.96 -6.31 -14.56
N PRO A 420 28.98 -7.19 -14.73
CA PRO A 420 30.39 -6.79 -14.71
C PRO A 420 30.80 -5.87 -15.87
N ALA A 421 30.11 -5.93 -17.01
CA ALA A 421 30.35 -5.05 -18.16
C ALA A 421 30.02 -3.58 -17.82
N ALA A 422 28.88 -3.35 -17.17
CA ALA A 422 28.48 -2.02 -16.70
C ALA A 422 29.44 -1.49 -15.63
N LYS A 423 29.89 -2.36 -14.70
CA LYS A 423 30.89 -2.00 -13.69
C LYS A 423 32.18 -1.46 -14.31
N ARG A 424 32.70 -2.12 -15.35
CA ARG A 424 33.90 -1.68 -16.06
C ARG A 424 33.71 -0.31 -16.71
N LEU A 425 32.56 -0.08 -17.36
CA LEU A 425 32.24 1.20 -17.99
C LEU A 425 32.18 2.33 -16.96
N LEU A 426 31.57 2.07 -15.79
CA LEU A 426 31.50 3.01 -14.66
C LEU A 426 32.89 3.34 -14.11
N GLU A 427 33.72 2.32 -13.87
CA GLU A 427 35.09 2.51 -13.37
C GLU A 427 35.97 3.26 -14.39
N GLU A 428 35.85 2.99 -15.68
CA GLU A 428 36.60 3.68 -16.73
C GLU A 428 36.21 5.16 -16.80
N LYS A 429 34.91 5.47 -16.77
CA LYS A 429 34.43 6.85 -16.71
C LYS A 429 34.91 7.58 -15.44
N GLY A 430 34.81 6.92 -14.29
CA GLY A 430 35.33 7.45 -13.03
C GLY A 430 36.84 7.76 -13.10
N ARG A 431 37.64 6.86 -13.70
CA ARG A 431 39.07 7.07 -13.93
C ARG A 431 39.32 8.26 -14.86
N GLN A 432 38.64 8.35 -15.99
CA GLN A 432 38.78 9.48 -16.93
C GLN A 432 38.51 10.84 -16.24
N ILE A 433 37.53 10.90 -15.35
CA ILE A 433 37.20 12.12 -14.60
C ILE A 433 38.29 12.42 -13.57
N LEU A 434 38.74 11.41 -12.80
CA LEU A 434 39.83 11.58 -11.84
C LEU A 434 41.16 12.00 -12.50
N THR A 435 41.47 11.48 -13.69
CA THR A 435 42.68 11.87 -14.45
C THR A 435 42.59 13.33 -14.87
N LYS A 436 41.43 13.77 -15.38
CA LYS A 436 41.19 15.19 -15.71
C LYS A 436 41.33 16.11 -14.49
N MET A 437 41.02 15.62 -13.30
CA MET A 437 41.16 16.36 -12.04
C MET A 437 42.58 16.26 -11.44
N GLY A 438 43.49 15.47 -12.01
CA GLY A 438 44.83 15.21 -11.44
C GLY A 438 44.81 14.46 -10.11
N MET A 439 43.71 13.74 -9.82
CA MET A 439 43.45 13.07 -8.53
C MET A 439 43.72 11.56 -8.54
N LEU A 440 44.21 11.02 -9.66
CA LEU A 440 44.79 9.68 -9.71
C LEU A 440 46.28 9.75 -9.42
N GLU A 441 46.75 8.86 -8.56
CA GLU A 441 48.16 8.51 -8.55
C GLU A 441 48.45 7.68 -9.79
N GLU A 442 49.44 8.08 -10.58
CA GLU A 442 50.08 7.17 -11.53
C GLU A 442 50.83 6.15 -10.68
N THR A 443 50.14 5.11 -10.23
CA THR A 443 50.86 3.95 -9.75
C THR A 443 51.46 3.27 -10.96
N ASP A 444 52.80 3.28 -11.02
CA ASP A 444 53.68 2.47 -11.88
C ASP A 444 53.53 0.96 -11.52
N GLU A 445 52.30 0.50 -11.34
CA GLU A 445 51.95 -0.80 -10.74
C GLU A 445 51.74 -1.90 -11.79
N GLY A 446 52.14 -1.66 -13.04
CA GLY A 446 52.33 -2.73 -14.01
C GLY A 446 53.42 -3.72 -13.59
N GLU A 447 54.40 -3.28 -12.79
CA GLU A 447 55.53 -4.11 -12.37
C GLU A 447 55.28 -4.81 -11.01
N GLY A 448 54.56 -4.18 -10.07
CA GLY A 448 54.39 -4.70 -8.70
C GLY A 448 53.40 -5.87 -8.53
N GLU A 449 52.34 -5.97 -9.37
CA GLU A 449 51.45 -7.15 -9.36
C GLU A 449 52.08 -8.36 -10.07
N VAL A 450 52.91 -8.13 -11.10
CA VAL A 450 53.70 -9.19 -11.76
C VAL A 450 54.75 -9.73 -10.80
N GLU A 451 55.49 -8.86 -10.10
CA GLU A 451 56.51 -9.28 -9.13
C GLU A 451 55.92 -10.06 -7.94
N LYS A 452 54.76 -9.64 -7.40
CA LYS A 452 54.05 -10.37 -6.32
C LYS A 452 53.44 -11.68 -6.77
N THR A 453 53.00 -11.80 -8.03
CA THR A 453 52.48 -13.06 -8.56
C THR A 453 53.62 -14.02 -8.89
N GLU A 454 54.73 -13.54 -9.45
CA GLU A 454 55.95 -14.32 -9.64
C GLU A 454 56.52 -14.84 -8.31
N ASP A 455 56.55 -14.02 -7.26
CA ASP A 455 57.01 -14.46 -5.94
C ASP A 455 56.12 -15.54 -5.32
N LYS A 456 54.81 -15.47 -5.55
CA LYS A 456 53.86 -16.51 -5.12
C LYS A 456 54.04 -17.81 -5.92
N VAL A 457 54.29 -17.70 -7.22
CA VAL A 457 54.59 -18.84 -8.09
C VAL A 457 55.89 -19.51 -7.67
N LYS A 458 56.97 -18.75 -7.44
CA LYS A 458 58.25 -19.28 -6.94
C LYS A 458 58.12 -20.01 -5.60
N ARG A 459 57.28 -19.50 -4.67
CA ARG A 459 57.02 -20.19 -3.39
C ARG A 459 56.24 -21.49 -3.57
N LEU A 460 55.29 -21.53 -4.51
CA LEU A 460 54.55 -22.74 -4.84
C LEU A 460 55.46 -23.78 -5.51
N GLU A 461 56.34 -23.36 -6.42
CA GLU A 461 57.34 -24.23 -7.05
C GLU A 461 58.30 -24.83 -6.03
N ALA A 462 58.85 -24.02 -5.12
CA ALA A 462 59.71 -24.51 -4.04
C ALA A 462 58.99 -25.50 -3.10
N SER A 463 57.70 -25.27 -2.84
CA SER A 463 56.87 -26.18 -2.03
C SER A 463 56.60 -27.51 -2.77
N LEU A 464 56.42 -27.46 -4.09
CA LEU A 464 56.24 -28.63 -4.94
C LEU A 464 57.51 -29.49 -4.99
N GLU A 465 58.69 -28.87 -5.16
CA GLU A 465 59.98 -29.57 -5.12
C GLU A 465 60.22 -30.25 -3.77
N ALA A 466 59.91 -29.57 -2.66
CA ALA A 466 60.01 -30.15 -1.32
C ALA A 466 59.08 -31.37 -1.15
N LEU A 467 57.86 -31.31 -1.69
CA LEU A 467 56.92 -32.43 -1.67
C LEU A 467 57.39 -33.59 -2.55
N GLN A 468 57.90 -33.33 -3.75
CA GLN A 468 58.47 -34.36 -4.62
C GLN A 468 59.66 -35.07 -3.96
N THR A 469 60.52 -34.31 -3.27
CA THR A 469 61.67 -34.88 -2.56
C THR A 469 61.22 -35.78 -1.40
N LYS A 470 60.18 -35.38 -0.66
CA LYS A 470 59.57 -36.22 0.39
C LYS A 470 58.93 -37.48 -0.19
N LEU A 471 58.23 -37.36 -1.31
CA LEU A 471 57.61 -38.50 -2.00
C LEU A 471 58.66 -39.52 -2.46
N ALA A 472 59.74 -39.05 -3.08
CA ALA A 472 60.85 -39.91 -3.51
C ALA A 472 61.50 -40.66 -2.33
N ARG A 473 61.64 -39.98 -1.17
CA ARG A 473 62.16 -40.60 0.05
C ARG A 473 61.23 -41.68 0.60
N LEU A 474 59.92 -41.43 0.62
CA LEU A 474 58.92 -42.43 1.06
C LEU A 474 58.87 -43.63 0.12
N ILE A 475 58.99 -43.43 -1.20
CA ILE A 475 59.08 -44.54 -2.17
C ILE A 475 60.32 -45.39 -1.90
N ALA A 476 61.48 -44.77 -1.66
CA ALA A 476 62.70 -45.50 -1.33
C ALA A 476 62.60 -46.27 0.00
N GLU A 477 61.96 -45.69 1.01
CA GLU A 477 61.69 -46.38 2.29
C GLU A 477 60.73 -47.57 2.10
N LEU A 478 59.66 -47.41 1.33
CA LEU A 478 58.72 -48.48 0.97
C LEU A 478 59.40 -49.61 0.22
N GLU A 479 60.23 -49.32 -0.80
CA GLU A 479 60.97 -50.35 -1.52
C GLU A 479 61.96 -51.09 -0.61
N SER A 480 62.62 -50.37 0.31
CA SER A 480 63.54 -50.99 1.26
C SER A 480 62.80 -51.89 2.26
N SER A 481 61.60 -51.48 2.69
CA SER A 481 60.72 -52.24 3.56
C SER A 481 60.23 -53.50 2.86
N ALA A 482 59.74 -53.37 1.62
CA ALA A 482 59.27 -54.48 0.81
C ALA A 482 60.39 -55.52 0.54
N ARG A 483 61.63 -55.09 0.24
CA ARG A 483 62.77 -56.01 0.08
C ARG A 483 63.10 -56.76 1.37
N LYS A 484 63.10 -56.08 2.52
CA LYS A 484 63.32 -56.72 3.83
C LYS A 484 62.20 -57.71 4.17
N MET A 485 60.96 -57.38 3.82
CA MET A 485 59.81 -58.25 4.02
C MET A 485 59.90 -59.50 3.14
N MET A 486 60.25 -59.36 1.86
CA MET A 486 60.49 -60.50 0.97
C MET A 486 61.63 -61.41 1.47
N GLN A 487 62.75 -60.86 1.94
CA GLN A 487 63.83 -61.66 2.53
C GLN A 487 63.38 -62.42 3.80
N ARG A 488 62.52 -61.81 4.63
CA ARG A 488 61.93 -62.48 5.78
C ARG A 488 60.97 -63.59 5.37
N VAL A 489 60.17 -63.39 4.33
CA VAL A 489 59.27 -64.41 3.80
C VAL A 489 60.08 -65.58 3.23
N GLU A 490 61.11 -65.33 2.41
CA GLU A 490 61.99 -66.38 1.87
C GLU A 490 62.71 -67.17 2.99
N GLN A 491 63.16 -66.48 4.04
CA GLN A 491 63.78 -67.13 5.19
C GLN A 491 62.77 -67.97 5.99
N LEU A 492 61.53 -67.51 6.13
CA LEU A 492 60.45 -68.26 6.78
C LEU A 492 59.99 -69.44 5.93
N GLU A 493 59.93 -69.31 4.60
CA GLU A 493 59.61 -70.40 3.66
C GLU A 493 60.65 -71.53 3.77
N LEU A 494 61.95 -71.20 3.79
CA LEU A 494 63.02 -72.17 4.03
C LEU A 494 62.95 -72.82 5.42
N GLN A 495 62.47 -72.09 6.43
CA GLN A 495 62.24 -72.66 7.76
C GLN A 495 61.01 -73.57 7.77
N THR A 496 59.94 -73.25 7.06
CA THR A 496 58.75 -74.13 6.97
C THR A 496 59.00 -75.37 6.11
N GLU A 497 59.77 -75.29 5.03
CA GLU A 497 60.19 -76.46 4.24
C GLU A 497 61.08 -77.41 5.06
N GLY A 498 61.88 -76.86 5.98
CA GLY A 498 62.64 -77.65 6.97
C GLY A 498 61.78 -78.33 8.05
N TRP A 499 60.56 -77.84 8.28
CA TRP A 499 59.61 -78.44 9.23
C TRP A 499 58.63 -79.41 8.56
N GLU A 500 58.29 -79.22 7.28
CA GLU A 500 57.50 -80.20 6.50
C GLU A 500 58.24 -81.53 6.28
N GLY A 501 59.58 -81.53 6.28
CA GLY A 501 60.39 -82.76 6.29
C GLY A 501 60.35 -83.55 7.61
N ILE A 502 59.90 -82.94 8.72
CA ILE A 502 59.90 -83.56 10.06
C ILE A 502 58.48 -83.97 10.50
N VAL A 503 57.43 -83.40 9.90
CA VAL A 503 56.02 -83.71 10.21
C VAL A 503 55.48 -84.96 9.48
N ALA A 504 56.26 -85.56 8.55
CA ALA A 504 55.88 -86.80 7.87
C ALA A 504 56.07 -88.09 8.71
N GLU A 505 56.76 -88.03 9.86
CA GLU A 505 56.92 -89.17 10.79
C GLU A 505 56.38 -88.79 12.18
N GLY A 506 55.05 -88.80 12.37
CA GLY A 506 54.50 -88.64 13.72
C GLY A 506 53.05 -88.21 13.83
N ALA A 507 52.16 -88.73 13.00
CA ALA A 507 50.71 -88.49 13.14
C ALA A 507 50.01 -89.66 13.85
N GLN A 508 49.94 -89.59 15.19
CA GLN A 508 48.98 -90.25 16.08
C GLN A 508 48.99 -89.38 17.35
N GLY A 509 47.98 -88.62 17.75
CA GLY A 509 46.55 -88.63 17.46
C GLY A 509 45.89 -88.43 18.82
N GLU A 510 45.10 -87.36 18.97
CA GLU A 510 44.38 -86.92 20.18
C GLU A 510 45.22 -86.18 21.24
N ILE A 511 44.74 -85.24 22.05
CA ILE A 511 43.58 -84.33 22.18
C ILE A 511 43.96 -83.50 23.43
N GLU A 512 43.38 -82.30 23.58
CA GLU A 512 43.35 -81.49 24.81
C GLU A 512 44.69 -80.90 25.26
N GLU A 513 44.82 -79.73 25.86
CA GLU A 513 44.02 -78.55 26.20
C GLU A 513 44.96 -77.82 27.19
N ARG A 514 44.71 -76.54 27.46
CA ARG A 514 45.24 -75.78 28.61
C ARG A 514 46.69 -75.28 28.49
N GLU A 515 46.81 -74.03 28.06
CA GLU A 515 46.83 -72.87 28.98
C GLU A 515 48.14 -72.77 29.75
N LYS A 516 48.98 -71.78 29.42
CA LYS A 516 49.20 -70.55 30.23
C LYS A 516 50.54 -69.90 29.86
N VAL A 517 50.50 -68.73 29.23
CA VAL A 517 50.55 -67.40 29.86
C VAL A 517 51.99 -66.90 30.00
N LYS A 518 52.18 -65.62 29.63
CA LYS A 518 53.37 -64.76 29.80
C LYS A 518 54.47 -64.99 28.76
N GLU A 519 54.93 -64.00 28.01
CA GLU A 519 54.87 -62.54 28.19
C GLU A 519 54.89 -61.86 26.80
N ARG A 520 54.12 -60.76 26.67
CA ARG A 520 54.44 -59.55 25.89
C ARG A 520 54.44 -59.60 24.35
N GLU A 521 54.01 -58.48 23.77
CA GLU A 521 54.68 -57.75 22.67
C GLU A 521 55.03 -58.58 21.40
N ILE A 522 54.45 -58.35 20.22
CA ILE A 522 54.44 -57.16 19.35
C ILE A 522 53.62 -57.68 18.16
N GLY A 523 52.52 -57.07 17.73
CA GLY A 523 52.48 -55.66 17.37
C GLY A 523 52.86 -55.55 15.90
N ASP A 524 51.97 -55.97 15.01
CA ASP A 524 51.94 -55.39 13.67
C ASP A 524 50.54 -54.85 13.47
N GLY A 525 50.41 -53.62 13.97
CA GLY A 525 49.35 -52.72 13.60
C GLY A 525 49.56 -52.28 12.16
N GLU A 526 48.60 -52.64 11.31
CA GLU A 526 48.27 -51.84 10.14
C GLU A 526 47.58 -50.55 10.61
N GLY A 527 48.03 -49.40 10.10
CA GLY A 527 47.37 -48.11 10.22
C GLY A 527 47.96 -47.14 9.20
N GLU A 528 47.23 -46.41 8.37
CA GLU A 528 45.78 -46.29 8.15
C GLU A 528 45.56 -46.00 6.65
N GLY A 529 44.60 -46.70 6.03
CA GLY A 529 44.20 -46.47 4.64
C GLY A 529 42.90 -47.23 4.31
N LYS A 530 41.79 -46.49 4.24
CA LYS A 530 40.40 -46.91 3.94
C LYS A 530 39.69 -47.79 4.98
N GLY A 531 39.06 -47.15 5.97
CA GLY A 531 38.01 -47.74 6.81
C GLY A 531 36.62 -47.47 6.23
N GLU A 532 36.02 -48.51 5.62
CA GLU A 532 34.57 -48.65 5.53
C GLU A 532 34.03 -49.03 6.93
N GLY A 533 33.51 -48.05 7.66
CA GLY A 533 32.75 -48.28 8.89
C GLY A 533 31.25 -48.31 8.57
N LYS A 534 30.65 -49.50 8.63
CA LYS A 534 29.20 -49.65 8.85
C LYS A 534 28.87 -48.90 10.14
N GLY A 535 27.89 -48.01 10.18
CA GLY A 535 26.52 -48.30 9.80
C GLY A 535 25.83 -48.89 11.03
N GLU A 536 25.00 -48.04 11.66
CA GLU A 536 24.16 -48.27 12.85
C GLU A 536 24.88 -48.19 14.20
N GLY A 537 24.61 -47.21 15.07
CA GLY A 537 23.70 -46.08 14.98
C GLY A 537 23.83 -45.24 16.24
N GLU A 538 24.31 -44.00 16.10
CA GLU A 538 24.10 -42.94 17.07
C GLU A 538 23.11 -41.95 16.49
N LYS A 539 22.10 -41.63 17.29
CA LYS A 539 21.10 -40.61 17.02
C LYS A 539 21.72 -39.24 17.25
N GLU A 540 21.52 -38.37 16.27
CA GLU A 540 21.50 -36.92 16.45
C GLU A 540 20.45 -36.55 17.50
N ASP A 541 20.85 -35.75 18.48
CA ASP A 541 20.01 -34.68 19.03
C ASP A 541 20.96 -33.54 19.41
N GLU A 542 20.80 -32.43 18.70
CA GLU A 542 21.46 -31.15 18.94
C GLU A 542 20.92 -30.56 20.26
N GLU A 543 21.79 -30.36 21.26
CA GLU A 543 21.54 -29.40 22.32
C GLU A 543 22.83 -28.57 22.57
N GLU A 544 22.69 -27.25 22.36
CA GLU A 544 23.69 -26.24 22.66
C GLU A 544 24.01 -26.21 24.17
N PRO A 545 25.28 -26.03 24.57
CA PRO A 545 25.61 -25.83 25.97
C PRO A 545 25.56 -24.35 26.37
N VAL A 546 24.80 -24.09 27.42
CA VAL A 546 24.99 -22.98 28.37
C VAL A 546 26.33 -23.16 29.09
N VAL A 547 27.13 -22.09 29.27
CA VAL A 547 27.93 -21.92 30.50
C VAL A 547 27.96 -20.45 30.94
N GLU A 548 27.75 -20.32 32.25
CA GLU A 548 27.59 -19.15 33.11
C GLU A 548 28.88 -18.40 33.46
N GLY A 549 28.69 -17.21 34.05
CA GLY A 549 29.65 -16.49 34.92
C GLY A 549 29.63 -14.98 34.61
N GLU A 550 29.39 -14.03 35.52
CA GLU A 550 29.39 -14.01 36.98
C GLU A 550 28.55 -12.84 37.53
N ARG A 551 28.29 -12.96 38.83
CA ARG A 551 27.65 -12.08 39.83
C ARG A 551 27.84 -10.57 39.70
N GLY A 552 26.80 -9.85 40.13
CA GLY A 552 26.89 -8.49 40.68
C GLY A 552 25.55 -8.04 41.26
N GLU A 553 25.44 -8.04 42.59
CA GLU A 553 24.28 -7.60 43.38
C GLU A 553 23.90 -6.13 43.14
N GLY A 554 22.61 -5.81 43.23
CA GLY A 554 22.08 -4.45 43.17
C GLY A 554 20.58 -4.39 43.37
N ASP A 555 20.19 -4.24 44.63
CA ASP A 555 18.85 -4.09 45.21
C ASP A 555 18.04 -2.89 44.65
N GLY A 556 16.70 -3.01 44.64
CA GLY A 556 15.78 -1.86 44.75
C GLY A 556 14.71 -1.66 43.66
N GLY A 557 13.47 -2.10 43.97
CA GLY A 557 12.26 -1.28 43.75
C GLY A 557 11.39 -1.59 42.53
N GLU A 558 10.40 -2.49 42.70
CA GLU A 558 9.21 -2.57 41.86
C GLU A 558 8.23 -1.42 42.19
N GLU A 559 7.87 -0.62 41.19
CA GLU A 559 6.60 0.14 41.18
C GLU A 559 5.79 -0.22 39.94
N SER A 560 4.57 -0.69 40.20
CA SER A 560 3.52 -1.07 39.27
C SER A 560 2.98 0.13 38.49
N LEU A 561 3.05 0.09 37.15
CA LEU A 561 2.34 1.02 36.29
C LEU A 561 0.95 0.47 35.95
N GLY A 562 -0.03 0.89 36.76
CA GLY A 562 -1.44 0.91 36.41
C GLY A 562 -1.87 2.31 35.94
N GLU A 563 -2.76 2.33 34.95
CA GLU A 563 -3.69 3.40 34.57
C GLU A 563 -3.20 4.85 34.42
N LYS A 564 -3.28 5.40 33.19
CA LYS A 564 -3.66 6.80 32.94
C LYS A 564 -3.95 7.08 31.45
N GLU A 565 -5.13 6.67 30.99
CA GLU A 565 -5.85 7.38 29.93
C GLU A 565 -6.94 8.22 30.59
N LYS A 566 -6.76 9.54 30.64
CA LYS A 566 -7.78 10.62 30.78
C LYS A 566 -7.12 11.93 31.22
N ASN A 567 -6.87 12.84 30.28
CA ASN A 567 -7.08 14.30 30.39
C ASN A 567 -6.28 15.05 29.31
N VAL A 568 -6.87 15.24 28.14
CA VAL A 568 -6.40 16.27 27.18
C VAL A 568 -7.56 17.15 26.66
N GLY A 569 -8.83 16.80 26.89
CA GLY A 569 -9.99 17.55 26.38
C GLY A 569 -10.39 18.82 27.16
N GLY A 570 -9.76 19.14 28.29
CA GLY A 570 -10.17 20.25 29.16
C GLY A 570 -9.56 21.62 28.80
N ASN A 571 -8.41 21.65 28.12
CA ASN A 571 -7.62 22.88 28.00
C ASN A 571 -7.88 23.67 26.71
N GLU A 572 -8.51 23.06 25.70
CA GLU A 572 -8.90 23.76 24.46
C GLU A 572 -10.22 24.53 24.60
N LYS A 573 -11.16 24.06 25.45
CA LYS A 573 -12.44 24.75 25.69
C LYS A 573 -12.26 26.09 26.42
N SER A 574 -11.40 26.13 27.44
CA SER A 574 -11.12 27.36 28.20
C SER A 574 -10.36 28.41 27.39
N LYS A 575 -9.61 27.99 26.37
CA LYS A 575 -8.86 28.90 25.49
C LYS A 575 -9.76 29.52 24.41
N LYS A 576 -10.72 28.74 23.90
CA LYS A 576 -11.71 29.22 22.91
C LYS A 576 -12.73 30.19 23.53
N GLU A 577 -13.17 29.93 24.77
CA GLU A 577 -14.03 30.87 25.50
C GLU A 577 -13.32 32.20 25.80
N LYS A 578 -12.01 32.20 26.07
CA LYS A 578 -11.25 33.44 26.28
C LYS A 578 -11.03 34.25 25.00
N GLU A 579 -10.79 33.60 23.86
CA GLU A 579 -10.66 34.30 22.57
C GLU A 579 -12.00 34.87 22.07
N GLU A 580 -13.12 34.17 22.28
CA GLU A 580 -14.45 34.69 21.92
C GLU A 580 -14.87 35.89 22.80
N THR A 581 -14.48 35.91 24.09
CA THR A 581 -14.79 37.03 24.98
C THR A 581 -13.97 38.29 24.64
N GLU A 582 -12.71 38.14 24.22
CA GLU A 582 -11.87 39.28 23.81
C GLU A 582 -12.32 39.88 22.46
N GLU A 583 -12.83 39.06 21.53
CA GLU A 583 -13.33 39.51 20.23
C GLU A 583 -14.69 40.23 20.33
N GLU A 584 -15.50 39.89 21.33
CA GLU A 584 -16.79 40.56 21.61
C GLU A 584 -16.57 41.91 22.32
N GLN A 585 -15.58 42.01 23.22
CA GLN A 585 -15.19 43.28 23.83
C GLN A 585 -14.62 44.29 22.83
N THR A 586 -13.78 43.84 21.88
CA THR A 586 -13.25 44.76 20.84
C THR A 586 -14.32 45.24 19.87
N LYS A 587 -15.32 44.43 19.54
CA LYS A 587 -16.45 44.86 18.68
C LYS A 587 -17.35 45.89 19.38
N THR A 588 -17.53 45.77 20.68
CA THR A 588 -18.34 46.70 21.48
C THR A 588 -17.65 48.07 21.60
N GLU A 589 -16.34 48.10 21.89
CA GLU A 589 -15.56 49.35 21.93
C GLU A 589 -15.50 50.06 20.56
N THR A 590 -15.47 49.31 19.46
CA THR A 590 -15.47 49.88 18.10
C THR A 590 -16.85 50.44 17.70
N GLN A 591 -17.93 49.93 18.30
CA GLN A 591 -19.28 50.44 18.08
C GLN A 591 -19.58 51.70 18.89
N ASP A 592 -19.08 51.77 20.13
CA ASP A 592 -19.23 52.97 20.96
C ASP A 592 -18.38 54.15 20.44
N GLN A 593 -17.17 53.89 19.93
CA GLN A 593 -16.37 54.95 19.26
C GLN A 593 -17.03 55.51 17.99
N LYS A 594 -17.81 54.71 17.26
CA LYS A 594 -18.55 55.19 16.08
C LYS A 594 -19.84 55.94 16.43
N ARG A 595 -20.31 55.84 17.67
CA ARG A 595 -21.51 56.52 18.15
C ARG A 595 -21.20 57.89 18.75
N ASP A 596 -19.97 58.11 19.20
CA ASP A 596 -19.48 59.41 19.70
C ASP A 596 -18.94 60.33 18.58
N GLU A 597 -18.76 59.83 17.35
CA GLU A 597 -18.34 60.61 16.17
C GLU A 597 -19.49 60.99 15.21
N MET A 598 -20.75 60.74 15.58
CA MET A 598 -21.96 61.11 14.82
C MET A 598 -22.88 61.96 15.68
#